data_AF-A0A2H5B324-F1
#
_entry.id   AF-A0A2H5B324-F1
#
_cell.length_a   1.000
_cell.length_b   1.000
_cell.length_c   1.000
_cell.angle_alpha   90.00
_cell.angle_beta   90.00
_cell.angle_gamma   90.00
#
_symmetry.space_group_name_H-M   'P 1'
#
loop_
_entity.id
_entity.type
_entity.pdbx_description
1 polymer ?
#
loop_
_entity_poly.entity_id
_entity_poly.type
_entity_poly.pdbx_seq_one_letter_code
_entity_poly.pdbx_strand_id
1 'polypeptide(L)'
;MGFSPVSLGVRFLLELSALAAFGYWGFKTAPGGMRVLALIALPIITAVLWTVFATPGDPSRNGGTVIATPGPLRFVLELVILFGAAWALYNAGAKTPAMVLLVVLVIYHLTALDRVFWLFRH
;
A
#
# COMPACT_ATOMS: atom_id res chain seq x y z
N MET A 1 6.14 0.17 17.55
CA MET A 1 4.96 1.01 17.90
C MET A 1 4.28 1.41 16.61
N GLY A 2 3.63 0.43 15.96
CA GLY A 2 2.93 0.58 14.69
C GLY A 2 1.74 1.56 14.76
N PHE A 3 1.18 1.76 15.96
CA PHE A 3 0.08 2.69 16.22
C PHE A 3 0.50 4.09 16.68
N SER A 4 1.80 4.37 16.79
CA SER A 4 2.26 5.73 17.14
C SER A 4 1.93 6.73 16.02
N PRO A 5 1.68 8.02 16.33
CA PRO A 5 1.39 9.04 15.32
C PRO A 5 2.47 9.13 14.23
N VAL A 6 3.74 8.97 14.61
CA VAL A 6 4.87 8.96 13.69
C VAL A 6 4.79 7.77 12.74
N SER A 7 4.52 6.56 13.25
CA SER A 7 4.36 5.36 12.42
C SER A 7 3.19 5.50 11.44
N LEU A 8 2.06 6.06 11.89
CA LEU A 8 0.92 6.34 11.02
C LEU A 8 1.25 7.38 9.94
N GLY A 9 2.01 8.42 10.28
CA GLY A 9 2.51 9.38 9.30
C GLY A 9 3.41 8.74 8.25
N VAL A 10 4.37 7.90 8.67
CA VAL A 10 5.25 7.14 7.75
C VAL A 10 4.42 6.22 6.87
N ARG A 11 3.45 5.50 7.45
CA ARG A 11 2.54 4.63 6.71
C ARG A 11 1.78 5.41 5.63
N PHE A 12 1.23 6.57 5.98
CA PHE A 12 0.50 7.41 5.05
C PHE A 12 1.39 7.85 3.87
N LEU A 13 2.65 8.23 4.13
CA LEU A 13 3.60 8.54 3.05
C LEU A 13 3.91 7.32 2.17
N LEU A 14 4.00 6.13 2.75
CA LEU A 14 4.18 4.89 2.00
C LEU A 14 2.95 4.56 1.13
N GLU A 15 1.74 4.80 1.64
CA GLU A 15 0.49 4.66 0.88
C GLU A 15 0.46 5.62 -0.31
N LEU A 16 0.80 6.90 -0.12
CA LEU A 16 0.90 7.88 -1.21
C LEU A 16 1.96 7.48 -2.24
N SER A 17 3.11 7.01 -1.77
CA SER A 17 4.19 6.52 -2.64
C SER A 17 3.72 5.32 -3.47
N ALA A 18 2.93 4.42 -2.88
CA ALA A 18 2.36 3.29 -3.58
C ALA A 18 1.37 3.70 -4.68
N LEU A 19 0.47 4.64 -4.38
CA LEU A 19 -0.46 5.19 -5.38
C LEU A 19 0.29 5.83 -6.54
N ALA A 20 1.30 6.67 -6.25
CA ALA A 20 2.12 7.29 -7.29
C ALA A 20 2.88 6.24 -8.13
N ALA A 21 3.42 5.20 -7.51
CA ALA A 21 4.11 4.10 -8.18
C ALA A 21 3.21 3.34 -9.15
N PHE A 22 1.99 2.97 -8.74
CA PHE A 22 1.04 2.29 -9.63
C PHE A 22 0.60 3.17 -10.80
N GLY A 23 0.37 4.46 -10.57
CA GLY A 23 0.08 5.42 -11.64
C GLY A 23 1.23 5.56 -12.63
N TYR A 24 2.45 5.72 -12.12
CA TYR A 24 3.66 5.78 -12.94
C TYR A 24 3.86 4.51 -13.77
N TRP A 25 3.70 3.35 -13.15
CA TRP A 25 3.81 2.06 -13.83
C TRP A 25 2.75 1.90 -14.91
N GLY A 26 1.49 2.26 -14.64
CA GLY A 26 0.41 2.26 -15.63
C GLY A 26 0.73 3.15 -16.82
N PHE A 27 1.19 4.38 -16.58
CA PHE A 27 1.58 5.30 -17.63
C PHE A 27 2.75 4.76 -18.49
N LYS A 28 3.72 4.11 -17.86
CA LYS A 28 4.92 3.58 -18.54
C LYS A 28 4.67 2.30 -19.33
N THR A 29 3.75 1.47 -18.89
CA THR A 29 3.51 0.13 -19.48
C THR A 29 2.32 0.10 -20.44
N ALA A 30 1.34 0.98 -20.29
CA ALA A 30 0.19 1.00 -21.17
C ALA A 30 0.53 1.52 -22.59
N PRO A 31 -0.12 0.98 -23.64
CA PRO A 31 0.08 1.42 -25.01
C PRO A 31 -0.67 2.72 -25.34
N GLY A 32 -0.09 3.53 -26.22
CA GLY A 32 -0.76 4.66 -26.88
C GLY A 32 -1.58 5.58 -25.97
N GLY A 33 -2.85 5.80 -26.34
CA GLY A 33 -3.77 6.67 -25.61
C GLY A 33 -4.25 6.13 -24.26
N MET A 34 -4.05 4.84 -23.96
CA MET A 34 -4.47 4.24 -22.69
C MET A 34 -3.57 4.64 -21.51
N ARG A 35 -2.44 5.29 -21.76
CA ARG A 35 -1.48 5.71 -20.72
C ARG A 35 -2.09 6.63 -19.67
N VAL A 36 -2.87 7.61 -20.11
CA VAL A 36 -3.53 8.55 -19.19
C VAL A 36 -4.62 7.85 -18.39
N LEU A 37 -5.35 6.93 -19.03
CA LEU A 37 -6.34 6.11 -18.34
C LEU A 37 -5.68 5.23 -17.28
N ALA A 38 -4.59 4.53 -17.60
CA ALA A 38 -3.87 3.67 -16.67
C ALA A 38 -3.23 4.46 -15.51
N LEU A 39 -2.71 5.66 -15.79
CA LEU A 39 -2.18 6.59 -14.80
C LEU A 39 -3.19 6.93 -13.69
N ILE A 40 -4.48 7.01 -14.04
CA ILE A 40 -5.55 7.42 -13.12
C ILE A 40 -6.27 6.19 -12.54
N ALA A 41 -6.61 5.22 -13.40
CA ALA A 41 -7.40 4.06 -13.01
C ALA A 41 -6.67 3.17 -12.00
N LEU A 42 -5.36 2.93 -12.18
CA LEU A 42 -4.62 2.06 -11.25
C LEU A 42 -4.56 2.62 -9.83
N PRO A 43 -4.17 3.90 -9.60
CA PRO A 43 -4.24 4.49 -8.26
C PRO A 43 -5.65 4.46 -7.66
N ILE A 44 -6.69 4.75 -8.46
CA ILE A 44 -8.08 4.72 -7.97
C ILE A 44 -8.45 3.30 -7.52
N ILE A 45 -8.16 2.28 -8.33
CA ILE A 45 -8.44 0.88 -7.97
C ILE A 45 -7.70 0.53 -6.69
N THR A 46 -6.41 0.88 -6.57
CA THR A 46 -5.63 0.63 -5.36
C THR A 46 -6.21 1.32 -4.14
N ALA A 47 -6.62 2.59 -4.26
CA ALA A 47 -7.24 3.36 -3.17
C ALA A 47 -8.59 2.78 -2.74
N VAL A 48 -9.40 2.33 -3.70
CA VAL A 48 -10.68 1.65 -3.43
C VAL A 48 -10.41 0.33 -2.70
N LEU A 49 -9.50 -0.51 -3.19
CA LEU A 49 -9.13 -1.75 -2.51
C LEU A 49 -8.64 -1.50 -1.08
N TRP A 50 -7.81 -0.47 -0.88
CA TRP A 50 -7.27 -0.13 0.44
C TRP A 50 -8.34 0.37 1.43
N THR A 51 -9.35 1.07 0.94
CA THR A 51 -10.40 1.68 1.79
C THR A 51 -11.58 0.75 2.05
N VAL A 52 -11.98 -0.04 1.06
CA VAL A 52 -13.13 -0.95 1.14
C VAL A 52 -12.84 -2.15 2.04
N PHE A 53 -11.67 -2.76 1.89
CA PHE A 53 -11.27 -3.96 2.63
C PHE A 53 -10.47 -3.57 3.87
N ALA A 54 -11.12 -3.60 5.03
CA ALA A 54 -10.50 -3.25 6.30
C ALA A 54 -10.94 -4.17 7.43
N THR A 55 -10.02 -4.40 8.36
CA THR A 55 -10.28 -5.15 9.59
C THR A 55 -11.11 -4.29 10.54
N PRO A 56 -12.27 -4.78 11.01
CA PRO A 56 -13.12 -4.04 11.94
C PRO A 56 -12.34 -3.61 13.18
N GLY A 57 -12.51 -2.36 13.59
CA GLY A 57 -11.86 -1.83 14.80
C GLY A 57 -10.34 -1.63 14.69
N ASP A 58 -9.76 -1.61 13.48
CA ASP A 58 -8.33 -1.31 13.28
C ASP A 58 -8.00 0.07 13.90
N PRO A 59 -7.16 0.13 14.96
CA PRO A 59 -6.79 1.39 15.63
C PRO A 59 -5.98 2.33 14.74
N SER A 60 -5.40 1.83 13.66
CA SER A 60 -4.72 2.65 12.66
C SER A 60 -5.69 3.36 11.70
N ARG A 61 -7.00 3.15 11.85
CA ARG A 61 -8.08 3.75 11.07
C ARG A 61 -9.19 4.22 12.02
N ASN A 62 -10.20 4.92 11.50
CA ASN A 62 -11.39 5.31 12.27
C ASN A 62 -12.31 4.12 12.66
N GLY A 63 -11.82 2.87 12.66
CA GLY A 63 -12.56 1.66 13.03
C GLY A 63 -13.66 1.20 12.05
N GLY A 64 -14.12 2.08 11.14
CA GLY A 64 -15.11 1.77 10.11
C GLY A 64 -14.54 0.96 8.94
N THR A 65 -15.36 0.05 8.41
CA THR A 65 -15.03 -0.80 7.27
C THR A 65 -16.27 -1.01 6.40
N VAL A 66 -16.09 -1.07 5.08
CA VAL A 66 -17.18 -1.36 4.13
C VAL A 66 -17.34 -2.87 4.01
N ILE A 67 -16.22 -3.58 3.79
CA ILE A 67 -16.15 -5.04 3.77
C ILE A 67 -15.25 -5.48 4.92
N ALA A 68 -15.86 -6.06 5.95
CA ALA A 68 -15.17 -6.65 7.08
C ALA A 68 -14.21 -7.74 6.60
N THR A 69 -12.91 -7.48 6.75
CA THR A 69 -11.85 -8.36 6.25
C THR A 69 -11.03 -8.89 7.43
N PRO A 70 -10.88 -10.22 7.59
CA PRO A 70 -10.02 -10.79 8.63
C PRO A 70 -8.62 -10.18 8.59
N GLY A 71 -8.01 -9.94 9.75
CA GLY A 71 -6.73 -9.25 9.85
C GLY A 71 -5.59 -9.89 9.06
N PRO A 72 -5.44 -11.23 8.99
CA PRO A 72 -4.43 -11.85 8.12
C PRO A 72 -4.66 -11.54 6.63
N LEU A 73 -5.91 -11.55 6.16
CA LEU A 73 -6.23 -11.19 4.78
C LEU A 73 -5.98 -9.71 4.51
N ARG A 74 -6.31 -8.85 5.48
CA ARG A 74 -5.97 -7.42 5.40
C ARG A 74 -4.47 -7.23 5.31
N PHE A 75 -3.68 -7.97 6.08
CA PHE A 75 -2.22 -7.91 6.03
C PHE A 75 -1.67 -8.34 4.67
N VAL A 76 -2.18 -9.43 4.08
CA VAL A 76 -1.81 -9.84 2.72
C VAL A 76 -2.11 -8.75 1.71
N LEU A 77 -3.29 -8.10 1.79
CA LEU A 77 -3.63 -6.97 0.94
C LEU A 77 -2.65 -5.80 1.10
N GLU A 78 -2.22 -5.51 2.33
CA GLU A 78 -1.21 -4.47 2.60
C GLU A 78 0.11 -4.80 1.93
N LEU A 79 0.59 -6.04 2.07
CA LEU A 79 1.83 -6.49 1.44
C LEU A 79 1.73 -6.41 -0.08
N VAL A 80 0.63 -6.90 -0.67
CA VAL A 80 0.42 -6.89 -2.13
C VAL A 80 0.42 -5.46 -2.66
N ILE A 81 -0.27 -4.53 -2.01
CA ILE A 81 -0.34 -3.14 -2.49
C ILE A 81 1.01 -2.43 -2.28
N LEU A 82 1.58 -2.49 -1.08
CA LEU A 82 2.79 -1.74 -0.76
C LEU A 82 4.03 -2.30 -1.47
N PHE A 83 4.28 -3.61 -1.38
CA PHE A 83 5.42 -4.23 -2.07
C PHE A 83 5.16 -4.34 -3.58
N GLY A 84 3.90 -4.48 -4.00
CA GLY A 84 3.52 -4.39 -5.41
C GLY A 84 3.87 -3.04 -6.02
N ALA A 85 3.83 -1.94 -5.26
CA ALA A 85 4.31 -0.64 -5.74
C ALA A 85 5.82 -0.60 -5.99
N ALA A 86 6.63 -1.21 -5.12
CA ALA A 86 8.07 -1.34 -5.36
C ALA A 86 8.35 -2.19 -6.62
N TRP A 87 7.63 -3.29 -6.78
CA TRP A 87 7.67 -4.12 -8.00
C TRP A 87 7.24 -3.33 -9.26
N ALA A 88 6.20 -2.52 -9.16
CA ALA A 88 5.68 -1.69 -10.24
C ALA A 88 6.73 -0.66 -10.69
N LEU A 89 7.37 0.04 -9.76
CA LEU A 89 8.48 0.96 -10.07
C LEU A 89 9.66 0.24 -10.74
N TYR A 90 10.01 -0.95 -10.24
CA TYR A 90 11.10 -1.73 -10.82
C TYR A 90 10.82 -2.10 -12.29
N ASN A 91 9.61 -2.60 -12.58
CA ASN A 91 9.20 -2.94 -13.94
C ASN A 91 9.01 -1.72 -14.85
N ALA A 92 8.69 -0.56 -14.29
CA ALA A 92 8.65 0.70 -15.04
C ALA A 92 10.06 1.25 -15.38
N GLY A 93 11.13 0.59 -14.92
CA GLY A 93 12.52 0.97 -15.13
C GLY A 93 13.09 1.89 -14.04
N ALA A 94 12.30 2.28 -13.06
CA ALA A 94 12.69 3.17 -11.97
C ALA A 94 13.35 2.37 -10.82
N LYS A 95 14.52 1.75 -11.11
CA LYS A 95 15.17 0.79 -10.20
C LYS A 95 15.60 1.41 -8.87
N THR A 96 16.22 2.58 -8.88
CA THR A 96 16.68 3.25 -7.65
C THR A 96 15.51 3.55 -6.70
N PRO A 97 14.44 4.25 -7.11
CA PRO A 97 13.31 4.50 -6.20
C PRO A 97 12.58 3.21 -5.81
N ALA A 98 12.54 2.18 -6.68
CA ALA A 98 12.00 0.87 -6.31
C ALA A 98 12.77 0.24 -5.13
N MET A 99 14.11 0.27 -5.18
CA MET A 99 14.95 -0.27 -4.10
C MET A 99 14.83 0.54 -2.82
N VAL A 100 14.80 1.88 -2.92
CA VAL A 100 14.58 2.73 -1.74
C VAL A 100 13.22 2.42 -1.10
N LEU A 101 12.16 2.38 -1.90
CA LEU A 101 10.81 2.08 -1.40
C LEU A 101 10.75 0.69 -0.75
N LEU A 102 11.37 -0.32 -1.37
CA LEU A 102 11.44 -1.67 -0.84
C LEU A 102 12.14 -1.71 0.53
N VAL A 103 13.31 -1.09 0.66
CA VAL A 103 14.07 -1.05 1.92
C VAL A 103 13.26 -0.35 3.01
N VAL A 104 12.67 0.81 2.70
CA VAL A 104 11.84 1.55 3.66
C VAL A 104 10.62 0.73 4.09
N LEU A 105 9.98 0.01 3.16
CA LEU A 105 8.85 -0.88 3.46
C LEU A 105 9.26 -2.01 4.40
N VAL A 106 10.40 -2.66 4.17
CA VAL A 106 10.91 -3.71 5.05
C VAL A 106 11.16 -3.15 6.45
N ILE A 107 11.88 -2.02 6.56
CA ILE A 107 12.15 -1.38 7.85
C ILE A 107 10.85 -1.02 8.56
N TYR A 108 9.91 -0.41 7.85
CA TYR A 108 8.60 -0.05 8.41
C TYR A 108 7.88 -1.28 8.99
N HIS A 109 7.78 -2.38 8.23
CA HIS A 109 7.11 -3.60 8.68
C HIS A 109 7.81 -4.24 9.89
N LEU A 110 9.15 -4.19 9.97
CA LEU A 110 9.91 -4.66 11.13
C LEU A 110 9.65 -3.78 12.37
N THR A 111 9.51 -2.48 12.21
CA THR A 111 9.22 -1.55 13.34
C THR A 111 7.74 -1.58 13.77
N ALA A 112 6.85 -2.04 12.90
CA ALA A 112 5.41 -2.12 13.10
C ALA A 112 4.92 -3.55 13.40
N LEU A 113 5.81 -4.45 13.87
CA LEU A 113 5.45 -5.84 14.20
C LEU A 113 4.32 -5.94 15.22
N ASP A 114 4.21 -5.00 16.16
CA ASP A 114 3.10 -4.93 17.12
C ASP A 114 1.75 -4.83 16.43
N ARG A 115 1.66 -4.06 15.33
CA ARG A 115 0.46 -3.97 14.51
C ARG A 115 0.23 -5.24 13.69
N VAL A 116 1.30 -5.84 13.15
CA VAL A 116 1.21 -7.11 12.43
C VAL A 116 0.63 -8.20 13.33
N PHE A 117 1.13 -8.34 14.55
CA PHE A 117 0.58 -9.28 15.54
C PHE A 117 -0.86 -8.97 15.91
N TRP A 118 -1.24 -7.68 15.99
CA TRP A 118 -2.64 -7.30 16.20
C TRP A 118 -3.54 -7.82 15.07
N LEU A 119 -3.13 -7.66 13.81
CA LEU A 119 -3.86 -8.18 12.64
C LEU A 119 -3.96 -9.71 12.65
N PHE A 120 -2.97 -10.44 13.14
CA PHE A 120 -3.08 -11.90 13.23
C PHE A 120 -4.04 -12.39 14.32
N ARG A 121 -4.43 -11.54 15.26
CA ARG A 121 -5.33 -11.86 16.37
C ARG A 121 -6.79 -11.47 16.11
N HIS A 122 -7.09 -10.76 15.02
CA HIS A 122 -8.40 -10.20 14.68
C HIS A 122 -8.76 -10.49 13.22
#